data_AF-Q0IZ90-F1
#
_entry.id   AF-Q0IZ90-F1
#
_cell.length_a   1.000
_cell.length_b   1.000
_cell.length_c   1.000
_cell.angle_alpha   90.00
_cell.angle_beta   90.00
_cell.angle_gamma   90.00
#
_symmetry.space_group_name_H-M   'P 1'
#
loop_
_entity.id
_entity.type
_entity.pdbx_description
1 polymer ?
#
loop_
_entity_poly.entity_id
_entity_poly.type
_entity_poly.pdbx_seq_one_letter_code
_entity_poly.pdbx_strand_id
1 'polypeptide(L)'
;QNVHEAQFVLRLYENLQKFLRANGGKKASVGIITPYKLQLKCLQREFEEVMSTEDGKDIYINTVDAFQGQERDVIIMSCVRASNHGVGFVADIRRMNVALTRARRALWVVGNAGALMQSEDWALLIADAKARKCFMDLDTIPKDFLAMKISNSVPRNGSYRNLDDLGRPGDRSRDNLPFGMPRRPNSSNGSRREV
;
A
#
# COMPACT_ATOMS: atom_id res chain seq x y z
N GLN A 1 4.74 8.89 -2.33
CA GLN A 1 3.69 8.23 -1.54
C GLN A 1 3.07 7.11 -2.35
N ASN A 2 2.48 6.13 -1.68
CA ASN A 2 1.74 5.01 -2.23
C ASN A 2 0.44 4.90 -1.41
N VAL A 3 -0.67 5.36 -1.99
CA VAL A 3 -1.97 5.44 -1.29
C VAL A 3 -2.54 4.05 -1.00
N HIS A 4 -2.42 3.12 -1.95
CA HIS A 4 -2.89 1.74 -1.77
C HIS A 4 -2.15 1.03 -0.62
N GLU A 5 -0.84 1.25 -0.50
CA GLU A 5 -0.07 0.72 0.63
C GLU A 5 -0.51 1.35 1.95
N ALA A 6 -0.79 2.66 1.98
CA ALA A 6 -1.30 3.32 3.18
C ALA A 6 -2.68 2.79 3.61
N GLN A 7 -3.59 2.58 2.64
CA GLN A 7 -4.90 1.97 2.88
C GLN A 7 -4.79 0.51 3.34
N PHE A 8 -3.86 -0.25 2.79
CA PHE A 8 -3.58 -1.61 3.25
C PHE A 8 -3.06 -1.62 4.69
N VAL A 9 -2.17 -0.71 5.05
CA VAL A 9 -1.69 -0.53 6.43
C VAL A 9 -2.83 -0.17 7.39
N LEU A 10 -3.77 0.67 6.96
CA LEU A 10 -5.00 0.94 7.73
C LEU A 10 -5.81 -0.35 7.98
N ARG A 11 -6.00 -1.18 6.96
CA ARG A 11 -6.70 -2.46 7.10
C ARG A 11 -5.97 -3.44 8.03
N LEU A 12 -4.64 -3.51 7.95
CA LEU A 12 -3.84 -4.30 8.89
C LEU A 12 -4.12 -3.86 10.34
N TYR A 13 -4.10 -2.54 10.59
CA TYR A 13 -4.39 -1.99 11.91
C TYR A 13 -5.81 -2.31 12.39
N GLU A 14 -6.83 -2.08 11.57
CA GLU A 14 -8.23 -2.34 11.94
C GLU A 14 -8.46 -3.83 12.26
N ASN A 15 -7.85 -4.74 11.49
CA ASN A 15 -7.96 -6.17 11.74
C ASN A 15 -7.20 -6.60 12.99
N LEU A 16 -6.04 -6.01 13.27
CA LEU A 16 -5.36 -6.22 14.54
C LEU A 16 -6.26 -5.84 15.73
N GLN A 17 -6.91 -4.67 15.67
CA GLN A 17 -7.81 -4.23 16.73
C GLN A 17 -9.01 -5.17 16.91
N LYS A 18 -9.63 -5.60 15.80
CA LYS A 18 -10.73 -6.59 15.84
C LYS A 18 -10.27 -7.91 16.47
N PHE A 19 -9.11 -8.41 16.06
CA PHE A 19 -8.53 -9.66 16.58
C PHE A 19 -8.24 -9.57 18.09
N LEU A 20 -7.63 -8.47 18.55
CA LEU A 20 -7.33 -8.26 19.96
C LEU A 20 -8.61 -8.22 20.80
N ARG A 21 -9.65 -7.52 20.34
CA ARG A 21 -10.95 -7.47 21.04
C ARG A 21 -11.65 -8.82 21.12
N ALA A 22 -11.70 -9.56 20.00
CA ALA A 22 -12.37 -10.85 19.95
C ALA A 22 -11.72 -11.89 20.88
N ASN A 23 -10.41 -11.78 21.10
CA ASN A 23 -9.66 -12.73 21.92
C ASN A 23 -9.42 -12.25 23.36
N GLY A 24 -10.11 -11.21 23.82
CA GLY A 24 -9.93 -10.65 25.17
C GLY A 24 -8.51 -10.13 25.43
N GLY A 25 -7.78 -9.79 24.37
CA GLY A 25 -6.43 -9.28 24.44
C GLY A 25 -6.37 -7.91 25.09
N LYS A 26 -5.28 -7.63 25.82
CA LYS A 26 -4.96 -6.29 26.30
C LYS A 26 -4.77 -5.35 25.10
N LYS A 27 -5.09 -4.05 25.30
CA LYS A 27 -4.70 -2.99 24.37
C LYS A 27 -3.20 -3.09 24.07
N ALA A 28 -2.84 -2.95 22.79
CA ALA A 28 -1.46 -2.98 22.34
C ALA A 28 -1.13 -1.62 21.71
N SER A 29 -0.01 -1.03 22.11
CA SER A 29 0.48 0.20 21.50
C SER A 29 0.96 -0.09 20.08
N VAL A 30 0.55 0.74 19.10
CA VAL A 30 0.88 0.52 17.69
C VAL A 30 1.70 1.68 17.15
N GLY A 31 2.83 1.37 16.51
CA GLY A 31 3.63 2.33 15.76
C GLY A 31 3.54 2.04 14.27
N ILE A 32 3.37 3.09 13.46
CA ILE A 32 3.45 3.00 12.01
C ILE A 32 4.63 3.84 11.56
N ILE A 33 5.62 3.17 10.97
CA ILE A 33 6.89 3.78 10.57
C ILE A 33 6.94 3.86 9.04
N THR A 34 7.39 4.99 8.50
CA THR A 34 7.68 5.10 7.07
C THR A 34 8.95 5.91 6.79
N PRO A 35 9.77 5.56 5.78
CA PRO A 35 11.00 6.29 5.50
C PRO A 35 10.74 7.67 4.88
N TYR A 36 9.57 7.89 4.26
CA TYR A 36 9.33 9.07 3.43
C TYR A 36 8.27 10.00 4.02
N LYS A 37 8.61 11.28 4.20
CA LYS A 37 7.69 12.32 4.72
C LYS A 37 6.38 12.43 3.92
N LEU A 38 6.43 12.25 2.60
CA LEU A 38 5.21 12.29 1.79
C LEU A 38 4.29 11.09 2.07
N GLN A 39 4.85 9.92 2.38
CA GLN A 39 4.05 8.80 2.85
C GLN A 39 3.53 9.03 4.26
N LEU A 40 4.32 9.63 5.16
CA LEU A 40 3.85 9.95 6.50
C LEU A 40 2.56 10.78 6.43
N LYS A 41 2.54 11.84 5.61
CA LYS A 41 1.33 12.64 5.38
C LYS A 41 0.18 11.81 4.79
N CYS A 42 0.47 10.91 3.86
CA CYS A 42 -0.52 10.01 3.28
C CYS A 42 -1.14 9.08 4.35
N LEU A 43 -0.31 8.42 5.16
CA LEU A 43 -0.74 7.56 6.26
C LEU A 43 -1.58 8.34 7.27
N GLN A 44 -1.13 9.52 7.69
CA GLN A 44 -1.88 10.36 8.62
C GLN A 44 -3.26 10.72 8.09
N ARG A 45 -3.38 11.03 6.79
CA ARG A 45 -4.68 11.28 6.15
C ARG A 45 -5.57 10.04 6.12
N GLU A 46 -5.05 8.89 5.68
CA GLU A 46 -5.86 7.66 5.65
C GLU A 46 -6.30 7.22 7.06
N PHE A 47 -5.51 7.55 8.10
CA PHE A 47 -5.80 7.22 9.50
C PHE A 47 -6.58 8.30 10.26
N GLU A 48 -6.95 9.42 9.63
CA GLU A 48 -7.55 10.59 10.31
C GLU A 48 -8.80 10.21 11.13
N GLU A 49 -9.72 9.44 10.54
CA GLU A 49 -10.92 8.97 11.22
C GLU A 49 -10.59 8.08 12.43
N VAL A 50 -9.64 7.16 12.28
CA VAL A 50 -9.23 6.23 13.34
C VAL A 50 -8.55 6.99 14.47
N MET A 51 -7.61 7.88 14.17
CA MET A 51 -6.89 8.68 15.17
C MET A 51 -7.81 9.62 15.96
N SER A 52 -8.99 9.93 15.43
CA SER A 52 -10.02 10.71 16.13
C SER A 52 -10.83 9.89 17.15
N THR A 53 -10.64 8.57 17.22
CA THR A 53 -11.31 7.67 18.16
C THR A 53 -10.47 7.41 19.42
N GLU A 54 -11.09 6.85 20.47
CA GLU A 54 -10.37 6.46 21.70
C GLU A 54 -9.30 5.39 21.43
N ASP A 55 -9.57 4.44 20.53
CA ASP A 55 -8.60 3.42 20.13
C ASP A 55 -7.43 4.00 19.32
N GLY A 56 -7.68 5.11 18.61
CA GLY A 56 -6.71 5.82 17.80
C GLY A 56 -5.61 6.53 18.60
N LYS A 57 -5.87 6.84 19.87
CA LYS A 57 -4.93 7.58 20.73
C LYS A 57 -3.64 6.81 21.02
N ASP A 58 -3.69 5.48 20.97
CA ASP A 58 -2.53 4.60 21.19
C ASP A 58 -1.70 4.38 19.91
N ILE A 59 -2.09 4.98 18.78
CA ILE A 59 -1.38 4.91 17.52
C ILE A 59 -0.35 6.04 17.43
N TYR A 60 0.86 5.69 17.02
CA TYR A 60 1.88 6.68 16.67
C TYR A 60 2.35 6.48 15.23
N ILE A 61 2.17 7.47 14.36
CA ILE A 61 2.56 7.42 12.95
C ILE A 61 3.65 8.46 12.70
N ASN A 62 4.85 8.02 12.33
CA ASN A 62 5.97 8.95 12.09
C ASN A 62 7.08 8.35 11.19
N THR A 63 8.09 9.17 10.88
CA THR A 63 9.29 8.71 10.18
C THR A 63 10.23 7.92 11.08
N VAL A 64 11.10 7.09 10.49
CA VAL A 64 12.12 6.30 11.20
C VAL A 64 12.89 7.14 12.23
N ASP A 65 13.39 8.32 11.81
CA ASP A 65 14.21 9.18 12.66
C ASP A 65 13.46 9.69 13.91
N ALA A 66 12.14 9.85 13.82
CA ALA A 66 11.31 10.31 14.94
C ALA A 66 10.98 9.18 15.96
N PHE A 67 11.24 7.93 15.60
CA PHE A 67 11.06 6.77 16.47
C PHE A 67 12.31 6.44 17.31
N GLN A 68 13.35 7.27 17.26
CA GLN A 68 14.57 7.03 18.03
C GLN A 68 14.26 6.98 19.55
N GLY A 69 14.66 5.89 20.20
CA GLY A 69 14.40 5.66 21.63
C GLY A 69 12.92 5.40 21.98
N GLN A 70 12.05 5.25 20.97
CA GLN A 70 10.64 4.95 21.16
C GLN A 70 10.36 3.53 20.70
N GLU A 71 9.49 2.82 21.41
CA GLU A 71 9.09 1.44 21.07
C GLU A 71 7.59 1.27 21.20
N ARG A 72 7.04 0.31 20.46
CA ARG A 72 5.61 -0.04 20.49
C ARG A 72 5.46 -1.56 20.49
N ASP A 73 4.33 -2.05 20.97
CA ASP A 73 4.05 -3.49 20.99
C ASP A 73 4.03 -4.06 19.59
N VAL A 74 3.36 -3.35 18.68
CA VAL A 74 3.28 -3.70 17.27
C VAL A 74 3.85 -2.55 16.44
N ILE A 75 4.74 -2.87 15.51
CA ILE A 75 5.21 -1.94 14.48
C ILE A 75 4.72 -2.41 13.13
N ILE A 76 4.14 -1.48 12.36
CA ILE A 76 3.86 -1.65 10.93
C ILE A 76 4.76 -0.69 10.16
N MET A 77 5.72 -1.24 9.41
CA MET A 77 6.66 -0.47 8.59
C MET A 77 6.17 -0.41 7.14
N SER A 78 5.81 0.77 6.65
CA SER A 78 5.48 1.05 5.25
C SER A 78 6.72 1.54 4.52
N CYS A 79 7.28 0.69 3.66
CA CYS A 79 8.53 0.96 2.96
C CYS A 79 8.38 1.89 1.75
N VAL A 80 7.17 2.02 1.19
CA VAL A 80 6.80 2.95 0.11
C VAL A 80 7.74 2.85 -1.08
N ARG A 81 7.22 2.24 -2.16
CA ARG A 81 7.76 2.26 -3.54
C ARG A 81 8.48 0.97 -3.94
N ALA A 82 8.07 0.49 -5.10
CA ALA A 82 8.94 -0.15 -6.09
C ALA A 82 9.10 0.80 -7.26
N SER A 83 10.32 1.21 -7.54
CA SER A 83 10.68 1.73 -8.87
C SER A 83 12.05 1.18 -9.21
N ASN A 84 12.31 0.97 -10.50
CA ASN A 84 13.52 0.32 -11.01
C ASN A 84 14.83 1.11 -10.77
N HIS A 85 14.76 2.28 -10.13
CA HIS A 85 15.91 3.17 -9.91
C HIS A 85 16.61 2.95 -8.55
N GLY A 86 16.45 1.78 -7.92
CA GLY A 86 17.01 1.47 -6.62
C GLY A 86 16.09 1.76 -5.43
N VAL A 87 16.46 1.21 -4.28
CA VAL A 87 15.76 1.33 -2.98
C VAL A 87 15.92 2.71 -2.31
N GLY A 88 16.86 3.53 -2.76
CA GLY A 88 17.10 4.88 -2.23
C GLY A 88 17.27 4.91 -0.71
N PHE A 89 16.55 5.80 -0.02
CA PHE A 89 16.60 5.97 1.43
C PHE A 89 16.30 4.70 2.25
N VAL A 90 15.63 3.72 1.66
CA VAL A 90 15.34 2.44 2.32
C VAL A 90 16.60 1.56 2.43
N ALA A 91 17.63 1.81 1.62
CA ALA A 91 18.91 1.09 1.66
C ALA A 91 19.77 1.38 2.90
N ASP A 92 19.42 2.41 3.68
CA ASP A 92 20.19 2.77 4.87
C ASP A 92 19.98 1.73 5.97
N ILE A 93 20.99 0.87 6.14
CA ILE A 93 20.99 -0.20 7.15
C ILE A 93 20.80 0.33 8.58
N ARG A 94 21.27 1.54 8.91
CA ARG A 94 21.10 2.11 10.25
C ARG A 94 19.63 2.41 10.51
N ARG A 95 18.96 3.02 9.53
CA ARG A 95 17.53 3.31 9.60
C ARG A 95 16.68 2.05 9.52
N MET A 96 17.09 1.06 8.73
CA MET A 96 16.49 -0.26 8.74
C MET A 96 16.53 -0.84 10.16
N ASN A 97 17.70 -0.96 10.77
CA ASN A 97 17.86 -1.50 12.12
C ASN A 97 17.07 -0.72 13.17
N VAL A 98 17.06 0.62 13.10
CA VAL A 98 16.22 1.44 13.97
C VAL A 98 14.77 1.02 13.81
N ALA A 99 14.22 1.03 12.59
CA ALA A 99 12.81 0.69 12.34
C ALA A 99 12.44 -0.73 12.79
N LEU A 100 13.26 -1.73 12.45
CA LEU A 100 13.02 -3.14 12.80
C LEU A 100 12.99 -3.35 14.32
N THR A 101 13.90 -2.70 15.05
CA THR A 101 14.04 -2.88 16.51
C THR A 101 13.02 -2.09 17.33
N ARG A 102 12.12 -1.30 16.74
CA ARG A 102 11.09 -0.59 17.51
C ARG A 102 9.93 -1.48 17.96
N ALA A 103 9.85 -2.72 17.44
CA ALA A 103 8.80 -3.68 17.73
C ALA A 103 9.12 -4.52 18.96
N ARG A 104 8.26 -4.50 19.98
CA ARG A 104 8.43 -5.34 21.18
C ARG A 104 7.85 -6.74 21.04
N ARG A 105 6.74 -6.88 20.29
CA ARG A 105 5.98 -8.14 20.19
C ARG A 105 5.77 -8.60 18.76
N ALA A 106 5.44 -7.68 17.85
CA ALA A 106 5.22 -8.02 16.44
C ALA A 106 5.70 -6.91 15.52
N LEU A 107 6.35 -7.32 14.42
CA LEU A 107 6.79 -6.44 13.35
C LEU A 107 6.14 -6.90 12.04
N TRP A 108 5.43 -5.98 11.37
CA TRP A 108 4.90 -6.19 10.02
C TRP A 108 5.57 -5.22 9.06
N VAL A 109 6.19 -5.75 8.02
CA VAL A 109 6.81 -4.95 6.96
C VAL A 109 5.92 -5.02 5.73
N VAL A 110 5.53 -3.85 5.22
CA VAL A 110 4.71 -3.70 4.01
C VAL A 110 5.55 -2.98 2.96
N GLY A 111 5.71 -3.62 1.81
CA GLY A 111 6.45 -3.05 0.70
C GLY A 111 6.51 -3.99 -0.50
N ASN A 112 7.10 -3.50 -1.59
CA ASN A 112 7.34 -4.34 -2.75
C ASN A 112 8.63 -5.15 -2.56
N ALA A 113 8.48 -6.47 -2.40
CA ALA A 113 9.60 -7.37 -2.17
C ALA A 113 10.66 -7.31 -3.28
N GLY A 114 10.24 -7.27 -4.55
CA GLY A 114 11.16 -7.23 -5.70
C GLY A 114 12.03 -5.98 -5.73
N ALA A 115 11.49 -4.82 -5.33
CA ALA A 115 12.30 -3.61 -5.20
C ALA A 115 13.23 -3.66 -3.97
N LEU A 116 12.72 -4.11 -2.82
CA LEU A 116 13.53 -4.21 -1.60
C LEU A 116 14.72 -5.16 -1.76
N MET A 117 14.55 -6.27 -2.50
CA MET A 117 15.62 -7.22 -2.79
C MET A 117 16.79 -6.65 -3.61
N GLN A 118 16.71 -5.41 -4.12
CA GLN A 118 17.86 -4.72 -4.71
C GLN A 118 18.89 -4.26 -3.66
N SER A 119 18.53 -4.28 -2.37
CA SER A 119 19.46 -4.12 -1.25
C SER A 119 19.77 -5.49 -0.64
N GLU A 120 21.05 -5.74 -0.39
CA GLU A 120 21.53 -6.99 0.21
C GLU A 120 20.90 -7.24 1.59
N ASP A 121 20.91 -6.24 2.47
CA ASP A 121 20.34 -6.35 3.81
C ASP A 121 18.84 -6.71 3.79
N TRP A 122 18.08 -6.04 2.90
CA TRP A 122 16.67 -6.34 2.72
C TRP A 122 16.44 -7.71 2.08
N ALA A 123 17.29 -8.12 1.14
CA ALA A 123 17.21 -9.45 0.54
C ALA A 123 17.43 -10.55 1.57
N LEU A 124 18.38 -10.38 2.50
CA LEU A 124 18.62 -11.29 3.62
C LEU A 124 17.42 -11.35 4.56
N LEU A 125 16.84 -10.20 4.92
CA LEU A 125 15.64 -10.15 5.76
C LEU A 125 14.45 -10.85 5.09
N ILE A 126 14.24 -10.65 3.79
CA ILE A 126 13.17 -11.28 3.02
C ILE A 126 13.40 -12.80 2.91
N ALA A 127 14.65 -13.23 2.71
CA ALA A 127 15.01 -14.65 2.67
C ALA A 127 14.72 -15.35 4.00
N ASP A 128 15.13 -14.74 5.13
CA ASP A 128 14.80 -15.22 6.48
C ASP A 128 13.28 -15.28 6.70
N ALA A 129 12.54 -14.23 6.30
CA ALA A 129 11.09 -14.21 6.45
C ALA A 129 10.40 -15.33 5.64
N LYS A 130 10.88 -15.61 4.42
CA LYS A 130 10.40 -16.75 3.62
C LYS A 130 10.71 -18.08 4.28
N ALA A 131 11.92 -18.28 4.79
CA ALA A 131 12.34 -19.50 5.48
C ALA A 131 11.47 -19.78 6.73
N ARG A 132 11.11 -18.72 7.48
CA ARG A 132 10.23 -18.81 8.66
C ARG A 132 8.73 -18.81 8.32
N LYS A 133 8.36 -18.87 7.04
CA LYS A 133 6.95 -18.83 6.57
C LYS A 133 6.18 -17.58 7.05
N CYS A 134 6.87 -16.45 7.21
CA CYS A 134 6.29 -15.16 7.59
C CYS A 134 6.41 -14.13 6.44
N PHE A 135 6.36 -14.61 5.20
CA PHE A 135 6.27 -13.80 3.99
C PHE A 135 4.94 -14.10 3.29
N MET A 136 4.22 -13.08 2.85
CA MET A 136 2.91 -13.21 2.19
C MET A 136 2.80 -12.20 1.05
N ASP A 137 2.46 -12.68 -0.14
CA ASP A 137 2.15 -11.82 -1.28
C ASP A 137 0.74 -11.24 -1.14
N LEU A 138 0.57 -9.96 -1.45
CA LEU A 138 -0.71 -9.25 -1.33
C LEU A 138 -1.83 -9.93 -2.15
N ASP A 139 -1.49 -10.53 -3.29
CA ASP A 139 -2.44 -11.23 -4.17
C ASP A 139 -2.98 -12.53 -3.57
N THR A 140 -2.35 -13.06 -2.52
CA THR A 140 -2.81 -14.25 -1.80
C THR A 140 -3.75 -13.92 -0.64
N ILE A 141 -3.90 -12.63 -0.31
CA ILE A 141 -4.76 -12.17 0.78
C ILE A 141 -6.23 -12.21 0.32
N PRO A 142 -7.16 -12.76 1.13
CA PRO A 142 -8.58 -12.78 0.82
C PRO A 142 -9.12 -11.40 0.44
N LYS A 143 -9.90 -11.30 -0.64
CA LYS A 143 -10.34 -10.00 -1.19
C LYS A 143 -11.27 -9.23 -0.26
N ASP A 144 -11.98 -9.91 0.62
CA ASP A 144 -12.79 -9.34 1.70
C ASP A 144 -11.94 -8.60 2.73
N PHE A 145 -10.70 -9.05 2.97
CA PHE A 145 -9.70 -8.28 3.72
C PHE A 145 -9.36 -6.94 3.02
N LEU A 146 -9.31 -6.98 1.68
CA LEU A 146 -8.95 -5.85 0.83
C LEU A 146 -10.13 -4.95 0.44
N ALA A 147 -11.37 -5.21 0.89
CA ALA A 147 -12.53 -4.41 0.52
C ALA A 147 -12.28 -2.91 0.85
N MET A 148 -11.79 -2.14 -0.12
CA MET A 148 -11.42 -0.74 0.05
C MET A 148 -12.70 0.06 0.27
N LYS A 149 -12.67 1.07 1.17
CA LYS A 149 -13.75 2.05 1.21
C LYS A 149 -13.83 2.69 -0.17
N ILE A 150 -14.88 2.41 -0.92
CA ILE A 150 -15.25 3.24 -2.07
C ILE A 150 -15.62 4.58 -1.44
N SER A 151 -14.76 5.59 -1.60
CA SER A 151 -15.06 6.95 -1.15
C SER A 151 -16.31 7.42 -1.90
N ASN A 152 -17.45 7.47 -1.22
CA ASN A 152 -18.66 8.08 -1.74
C ASN A 152 -18.46 9.61 -1.78
N SER A 153 -17.67 10.10 -2.73
CA SER A 153 -17.68 11.50 -3.12
C SER A 153 -18.53 11.64 -4.39
N VAL A 154 -19.85 11.46 -4.25
CA VAL A 154 -20.80 11.96 -5.24
C VAL A 154 -21.90 12.71 -4.49
N PRO A 155 -22.05 14.02 -4.69
CA PRO A 155 -23.03 14.82 -3.97
C PRO A 155 -24.43 14.39 -4.42
N ARG A 156 -25.23 13.98 -3.43
CA ARG A 156 -26.61 13.49 -3.61
C ARG A 156 -27.52 14.68 -3.91
N ASN A 157 -27.51 15.15 -5.16
CA ASN A 157 -28.53 16.07 -5.67
C ASN A 157 -29.07 15.48 -6.97
N GLY A 158 -30.37 15.16 -6.99
CA GLY A 158 -31.05 14.64 -8.17
C GLY A 158 -31.95 13.45 -7.85
N SER A 159 -33.21 13.77 -7.64
CA SER A 159 -34.35 12.85 -7.61
C SER A 159 -34.38 11.99 -8.88
N TYR A 160 -33.99 10.72 -8.76
CA TYR A 160 -34.22 9.75 -9.84
C TYR A 160 -35.67 9.28 -9.77
N ARG A 161 -36.41 9.63 -10.82
CA ARG A 161 -37.77 9.19 -11.11
C ARG A 161 -37.78 7.67 -11.25
N ASN A 162 -38.81 7.03 -10.66
CA ASN A 162 -39.12 5.61 -10.84
C ASN A 162 -39.14 5.27 -12.33
N LEU A 163 -38.19 4.42 -12.74
CA LEU A 163 -38.14 3.85 -14.08
C LEU A 163 -38.68 2.41 -14.02
N ASP A 164 -39.94 2.29 -13.59
CA ASP A 164 -40.74 1.11 -13.86
C ASP A 164 -41.23 1.19 -15.31
N ASP A 165 -40.33 0.90 -16.26
CA ASP A 165 -40.73 0.58 -17.64
C ASP A 165 -39.79 -0.49 -18.20
N LEU A 166 -39.97 -1.72 -17.71
CA LEU A 166 -39.39 -2.92 -18.29
C LEU A 166 -40.18 -3.29 -19.56
N GLY A 167 -40.00 -2.49 -20.61
CA GLY A 167 -40.43 -2.78 -21.97
C GLY A 167 -39.49 -3.80 -22.63
N ARG A 168 -40.06 -4.94 -23.00
CA ARG A 168 -39.45 -6.14 -23.61
C ARG A 168 -38.64 -5.89 -24.91
N PRO A 169 -37.73 -6.82 -25.26
CA PRO A 169 -36.70 -6.64 -26.29
C PRO A 169 -37.18 -6.97 -27.72
N GLY A 170 -36.95 -6.05 -28.66
CA GLY A 170 -36.86 -6.33 -30.10
C GLY A 170 -35.38 -6.33 -30.50
N ASP A 171 -34.77 -7.48 -30.78
CA ASP A 171 -34.71 -8.19 -32.05
C ASP A 171 -33.75 -7.56 -33.08
N ARG A 172 -32.56 -8.19 -33.14
CA ARG A 172 -31.73 -8.54 -34.31
C ARG A 172 -31.31 -7.45 -35.32
N SER A 173 -29.98 -7.35 -35.45
CA SER A 173 -29.18 -7.66 -36.68
C SER A 173 -27.97 -6.71 -36.75
N ARG A 174 -26.76 -7.25 -36.55
CA ARG A 174 -25.70 -7.39 -37.57
C ARG A 174 -25.25 -6.05 -38.16
N ASP A 175 -24.03 -5.63 -37.82
CA ASP A 175 -22.96 -5.49 -38.82
C ASP A 175 -21.58 -5.41 -38.17
N ASN A 176 -20.62 -6.00 -38.88
CA ASN A 176 -19.30 -6.43 -38.45
C ASN A 176 -18.25 -5.30 -38.39
N LEU A 177 -17.24 -5.52 -37.54
CA LEU A 177 -15.82 -5.12 -37.65
C LEU A 177 -15.19 -5.45 -39.04
N PRO A 178 -13.88 -5.24 -39.31
CA PRO A 178 -12.91 -4.19 -38.96
C PRO A 178 -12.14 -3.70 -40.23
N PHE A 179 -11.10 -2.86 -40.08
CA PHE A 179 -9.78 -2.87 -40.80
C PHE A 179 -9.22 -1.47 -41.10
N GLY A 180 -7.93 -1.26 -40.79
CA GLY A 180 -7.06 -0.33 -41.55
C GLY A 180 -6.11 0.56 -40.74
N MET A 181 -4.90 0.08 -40.44
CA MET A 181 -3.76 0.88 -39.99
C MET A 181 -3.15 1.73 -41.14
N PRO A 182 -2.65 2.95 -40.85
CA PRO A 182 -1.60 3.60 -41.64
C PRO A 182 -0.20 3.39 -41.04
N ARG A 183 0.80 3.31 -41.92
CA ARG A 183 2.18 2.83 -41.71
C ARG A 183 3.16 3.92 -41.24
N ARG A 184 4.29 3.46 -40.69
CA ARG A 184 5.48 4.22 -40.26
C ARG A 184 6.22 4.92 -41.42
N PRO A 185 6.83 6.09 -41.19
CA PRO A 185 7.98 6.56 -41.96
C PRO A 185 9.30 6.01 -41.41
N ASN A 186 10.20 5.69 -42.34
CA ASN A 186 11.49 5.04 -42.15
C ASN A 186 12.63 6.05 -41.97
N SER A 187 13.73 5.55 -41.40
CA SER A 187 15.06 6.12 -41.20
C SER A 187 15.66 6.98 -42.33
N SER A 188 16.44 7.99 -41.96
CA SER A 188 17.57 8.49 -42.77
C SER A 188 18.78 8.80 -41.90
N ASN A 189 19.89 8.12 -42.22
CA ASN A 189 21.24 8.25 -41.70
C ASN A 189 21.77 9.69 -41.73
N GLY A 190 22.42 10.11 -40.64
CA GLY A 190 23.31 11.26 -40.60
C GLY A 190 24.69 10.84 -40.10
N SER A 191 25.56 10.44 -41.03
CA SER A 191 26.99 10.27 -40.81
C SER A 191 27.71 11.63 -40.77
N ARG A 192 28.47 11.92 -39.72
CA ARG A 192 29.53 12.95 -39.73
C ARG A 192 30.48 12.64 -38.56
N ARG A 193 31.60 11.95 -38.82
CA ARG A 193 32.94 12.51 -39.08
C ARG A 193 33.30 13.66 -38.13
N GLU A 194 34.03 13.33 -37.07
CA GLU A 194 35.08 14.19 -36.52
C GLU A 194 36.28 13.30 -36.17
N VAL A 195 37.45 13.93 -36.24
CA VAL A 195 38.81 13.41 -36.51
C VAL A 195 39.34 12.47 -35.43
#